data_AF-A0A2U0AHQ7-F1
#
_entry.id   AF-A0A2U0AHQ7-F1
#
_cell.length_a   1.000
_cell.length_b   1.000
_cell.length_c   1.000
_cell.angle_alpha   90.00
_cell.angle_beta   90.00
_cell.angle_gamma   90.00
#
_symmetry.space_group_name_H-M   'P 1'
#
loop_
_entity.id
_entity.type
_entity.pdbx_description
1 polymer ?
#
loop_
_entity_poly.entity_id
_entity_poly.type
_entity_poly.pdbx_seq_one_letter_code
_entity_poly.pdbx_strand_id
1 'polypeptide(L)'
;MSEQSKDKSNAIEKQFMRDRAEEIARSQQRTQFERKLADRDKLLQELHVHQIELELQNEELRQAQARLEYTHQQYLDLYNEAPIGYASLDDKGIIIRANQMLANMLGVEKFTLTGRAIVEYMLPSDQSIFRSRF
;
A
#
# COMPACT_ATOMS: atom_id res chain seq x y z
N MET A 1 57.35 40.13 -51.54
CA MET A 1 55.92 39.93 -51.84
C MET A 1 55.38 38.56 -51.35
N SER A 2 56.15 37.74 -50.62
CA SER A 2 55.77 36.38 -50.24
C SER A 2 55.23 36.21 -48.81
N GLU A 3 55.38 37.20 -47.92
CA GLU A 3 54.91 37.12 -46.53
C GLU A 3 53.45 37.58 -46.34
N GLN A 4 53.02 38.64 -47.04
CA GLN A 4 51.66 39.18 -46.89
C GLN A 4 50.55 38.28 -47.48
N SER A 5 50.87 37.38 -48.42
CA SER A 5 49.89 36.41 -48.96
C SER A 5 49.70 35.18 -48.07
N LYS A 6 50.73 34.75 -47.33
CA LYS A 6 50.60 33.65 -46.37
C LYS A 6 49.80 34.06 -45.13
N ASP A 7 49.98 35.30 -44.69
CA ASP A 7 49.31 35.82 -43.49
C ASP A 7 47.81 36.06 -43.71
N LYS A 8 47.43 36.54 -44.91
CA LYS A 8 46.01 36.67 -45.31
C LYS A 8 45.32 35.31 -45.50
N SER A 9 46.01 34.32 -46.06
CA SER A 9 45.48 32.97 -46.22
C SER A 9 45.21 32.31 -44.86
N ASN A 10 46.12 32.49 -43.91
CA ASN A 10 46.00 31.95 -42.55
C ASN A 10 44.88 32.65 -41.75
N ALA A 11 44.66 33.96 -41.98
CA ALA A 11 43.55 34.69 -41.38
C ALA A 11 42.18 34.24 -41.91
N ILE A 12 42.06 33.96 -43.21
CA ILE A 12 40.82 33.47 -43.84
C ILE A 12 40.52 32.04 -43.38
N GLU A 13 41.54 31.18 -43.31
CA GLU A 13 41.40 29.80 -42.84
C GLU A 13 41.01 29.75 -41.36
N LYS A 14 41.62 30.62 -40.53
CA LYS A 14 41.23 30.78 -39.12
C LYS A 14 39.80 31.30 -38.95
N GLN A 15 39.34 32.21 -39.82
CA GLN A 15 37.97 32.71 -39.77
C GLN A 15 36.97 31.62 -40.19
N PHE A 16 37.24 30.89 -41.27
CA PHE A 16 36.43 29.75 -41.70
C PHE A 16 36.33 28.67 -40.61
N MET A 17 37.43 28.37 -39.93
CA MET A 17 37.45 27.42 -38.82
C MET A 17 36.67 27.92 -37.59
N ARG A 18 36.60 29.23 -37.37
CA ARG A 18 35.76 29.84 -36.32
C ARG A 18 34.28 29.76 -36.67
N ASP A 19 33.92 30.15 -37.89
CA ASP A 19 32.52 30.15 -38.34
C ASP A 19 31.94 28.71 -38.28
N ARG A 20 32.73 27.72 -38.73
CA ARG A 20 32.37 26.30 -38.61
C ARG A 20 32.29 25.82 -37.17
N ALA A 21 33.19 26.26 -36.29
CA ALA A 21 33.13 25.92 -34.87
C ALA A 21 31.88 26.51 -34.19
N GLU A 22 31.47 27.73 -34.55
CA GLU A 22 30.25 28.38 -34.05
C GLU A 22 28.98 27.67 -34.53
N GLU A 23 28.92 27.24 -35.80
CA GLU A 23 27.78 26.44 -36.31
C GLU A 23 27.66 25.09 -35.61
N ILE A 24 28.80 24.41 -35.37
CA ILE A 24 28.82 23.15 -34.61
C ILE A 24 28.36 23.40 -33.17
N ALA A 25 28.84 24.46 -32.51
CA ALA A 25 28.41 24.79 -31.15
C ALA A 25 26.90 25.10 -31.07
N ARG A 26 26.35 25.85 -32.03
CA ARG A 26 24.90 26.15 -32.10
C ARG A 26 24.05 24.90 -32.34
N SER A 27 24.47 24.04 -33.27
CA SER A 27 23.77 22.78 -33.52
C SER A 27 23.82 21.84 -32.30
N GLN A 28 24.98 21.74 -31.63
CA GLN A 28 25.12 20.98 -30.39
C GLN A 28 24.23 21.52 -29.26
N GLN A 29 24.17 22.85 -29.06
CA GLN A 29 23.28 23.47 -28.08
C GLN A 29 21.81 23.17 -28.37
N ARG A 30 21.40 23.24 -29.65
CA ARG A 30 20.02 22.92 -30.06
C ARG A 30 19.68 21.46 -29.80
N THR A 31 20.55 20.54 -30.18
CA THR A 31 20.37 19.09 -29.90
C THR A 31 20.33 18.80 -28.40
N GLN A 32 21.16 19.47 -27.59
CA GLN A 32 21.16 19.31 -26.14
C GLN A 32 19.86 19.81 -25.52
N PHE A 33 19.33 20.94 -26.00
CA PHE A 33 18.04 21.47 -25.56
C PHE A 33 16.87 20.55 -25.93
N GLU A 34 16.84 20.05 -27.16
CA GLU A 34 15.82 19.10 -27.64
C GLU A 34 15.85 17.79 -26.83
N ARG A 35 17.05 17.26 -26.52
CA ARG A 35 17.20 16.09 -25.64
C ARG A 35 16.66 16.37 -24.23
N LYS A 36 17.01 17.51 -23.64
CA LYS A 36 16.56 17.89 -22.29
C LYS A 36 15.03 18.05 -22.20
N LEU A 37 14.41 18.56 -23.28
CA LEU A 37 12.95 18.63 -23.38
C LEU A 37 12.34 17.23 -23.46
N ALA A 38 12.88 16.35 -24.32
CA ALA A 38 12.40 14.98 -24.43
C ALA A 38 12.53 14.19 -23.12
N ASP A 39 13.65 14.36 -22.39
CA ASP A 39 13.86 13.75 -21.08
C ASP A 39 12.85 14.26 -20.05
N ARG A 40 12.56 15.57 -20.06
CA ARG A 40 11.55 16.18 -19.18
C ARG A 40 10.15 15.65 -19.50
N ASP A 41 9.79 15.56 -20.77
CA ASP A 41 8.46 15.10 -21.19
C ASP A 41 8.29 13.61 -20.85
N LYS A 42 9.35 12.81 -20.97
CA LYS A 42 9.37 11.43 -20.51
C LYS A 42 9.16 11.32 -19.00
N LEU A 43 9.84 12.15 -18.20
CA LEU A 43 9.67 12.16 -16.74
C LEU A 43 8.25 12.57 -16.33
N LEU A 44 7.64 13.53 -17.03
CA LEU A 44 6.24 13.92 -16.80
C LEU A 44 5.28 12.80 -17.13
N GLN A 45 5.53 12.06 -18.22
CA GLN A 45 4.73 10.89 -18.58
C GLN A 45 4.86 9.78 -17.54
N GLU A 46 6.08 9.46 -17.09
CA GLU A 46 6.32 8.47 -16.03
C GLU A 46 5.62 8.87 -14.73
N LEU A 47 5.71 10.15 -14.33
CA LEU A 47 5.01 10.65 -13.15
C LEU A 47 3.48 10.54 -13.30
N HIS A 48 2.94 10.85 -14.46
CA HIS A 48 1.50 10.74 -14.72
C HIS A 48 1.02 9.29 -14.66
N VAL A 49 1.78 8.36 -15.22
CA VAL A 49 1.49 6.92 -15.13
C VAL A 49 1.49 6.47 -13.66
N HIS A 50 2.51 6.85 -12.89
CA HIS A 50 2.56 6.52 -11.46
C HIS A 50 1.41 7.14 -10.67
N GLN A 51 0.96 8.34 -11.02
CA GLN A 51 -0.19 8.97 -10.38
C GLN A 51 -1.47 8.17 -10.61
N ILE A 52 -1.73 7.76 -11.86
CA ILE A 52 -2.89 6.92 -12.19
C ILE A 52 -2.80 5.56 -11.48
N GLU A 53 -1.62 4.95 -11.45
CA GLU A 53 -1.39 3.68 -10.77
C GLU A 53 -1.70 3.79 -9.27
N LEU A 54 -1.25 4.86 -8.61
CA LEU A 54 -1.54 5.13 -7.20
C LEU A 54 -3.03 5.36 -6.95
N GLU A 55 -3.71 6.08 -7.83
CA GLU A 55 -5.16 6.31 -7.73
C GLU A 55 -5.93 4.99 -7.85
N LEU A 56 -5.54 4.12 -8.79
CA LEU A 56 -6.14 2.80 -8.96
C LEU A 56 -5.89 1.91 -7.74
N GLN A 57 -4.66 1.85 -7.23
CA GLN A 57 -4.33 1.08 -6.02
C GLN A 57 -5.11 1.57 -4.80
N ASN A 58 -5.31 2.88 -4.68
CA ASN A 58 -6.11 3.46 -3.59
C ASN A 58 -7.57 3.02 -3.70
N GLU A 59 -8.16 3.12 -4.89
CA GLU A 59 -9.54 2.69 -5.13
C GLU A 59 -9.73 1.18 -4.84
N GLU A 60 -8.81 0.33 -5.31
CA GLU A 60 -8.82 -1.10 -5.01
C GLU A 60 -8.75 -1.37 -3.50
N LEU A 61 -7.88 -0.65 -2.79
CA LEU A 61 -7.75 -0.76 -1.32
C LEU A 61 -9.05 -0.36 -0.63
N ARG A 62 -9.67 0.75 -1.03
CA ARG A 62 -10.95 1.21 -0.45
C ARG A 62 -12.06 0.20 -0.69
N GLN A 63 -12.15 -0.37 -1.89
CA GLN A 63 -13.12 -1.41 -2.19
C GLN A 63 -12.87 -2.70 -1.39
N ALA A 64 -11.60 -3.09 -1.20
CA ALA A 64 -11.25 -4.23 -0.37
C ALA A 64 -11.64 -4.01 1.11
N GLN A 65 -11.40 -2.81 1.64
CA GLN A 65 -11.83 -2.41 2.99
C GLN A 65 -13.36 -2.47 3.14
N ALA A 66 -14.10 -1.90 2.19
CA ALA A 66 -15.56 -1.92 2.22
C ALA A 66 -16.12 -3.36 2.17
N ARG A 67 -15.53 -4.24 1.35
CA ARG A 67 -15.90 -5.66 1.31
C ARG A 67 -15.60 -6.35 2.64
N LEU A 68 -14.43 -6.10 3.23
CA LEU A 68 -14.04 -6.67 4.51
C LEU A 68 -15.00 -6.24 5.63
N GLU A 69 -15.33 -4.96 5.70
CA GLU A 69 -16.28 -4.42 6.67
C GLU A 69 -17.67 -5.05 6.52
N TYR A 70 -18.16 -5.16 5.28
CA TYR A 70 -19.44 -5.78 4.99
C TYR A 70 -19.49 -7.26 5.40
N THR A 71 -18.46 -8.04 5.05
CA THR A 71 -18.38 -9.44 5.46
C THR A 71 -18.22 -9.58 6.97
N HIS A 72 -17.45 -8.69 7.61
CA HIS A 72 -17.28 -8.71 9.06
C HIS A 72 -18.59 -8.39 9.79
N GLN A 73 -19.39 -7.44 9.29
CA GLN A 73 -20.72 -7.15 9.82
C GLN A 73 -21.66 -8.35 9.69
N GLN A 74 -21.77 -8.94 8.50
CA GLN A 74 -22.57 -10.15 8.31
C GLN A 74 -22.16 -11.30 9.24
N TYR A 75 -20.85 -11.49 9.43
CA TYR A 75 -20.34 -12.45 10.39
C TYR A 75 -20.79 -12.13 11.82
N LEU A 76 -20.72 -10.87 12.26
CA LEU A 76 -21.13 -10.48 13.59
C LEU A 76 -22.64 -10.66 13.80
N ASP A 77 -23.44 -10.34 12.80
CA ASP A 77 -24.89 -10.53 12.84
C ASP A 77 -25.21 -12.02 13.00
N LEU A 78 -24.69 -12.87 12.11
CA LEU A 78 -24.88 -14.32 12.20
C LEU A 78 -24.39 -14.90 13.53
N TYR A 79 -23.22 -14.46 14.00
CA TYR A 79 -22.62 -14.97 15.24
C TYR A 79 -23.46 -14.58 16.47
N ASN A 80 -23.96 -13.34 16.54
CA ASN A 80 -24.71 -12.84 17.68
C ASN A 80 -26.20 -13.23 17.67
N GLU A 81 -26.82 -13.34 16.49
CA GLU A 81 -28.23 -13.70 16.32
C GLU A 81 -28.47 -15.21 16.28
N ALA A 82 -27.41 -16.02 16.27
CA ALA A 82 -27.55 -17.47 16.32
C ALA A 82 -28.38 -17.90 17.55
N PRO A 83 -29.33 -18.85 17.41
CA PRO A 83 -30.17 -19.34 18.50
C PRO A 83 -29.41 -20.30 19.45
N ILE A 84 -28.08 -20.40 19.30
CA ILE A 84 -27.21 -21.25 20.10
C ILE A 84 -26.04 -20.45 20.67
N GLY A 85 -25.59 -20.83 21.87
CA GLY A 85 -24.45 -20.21 22.53
C GLY A 85 -23.12 -20.65 21.90
N TYR A 86 -22.29 -19.68 21.50
CA TYR A 86 -20.93 -19.89 21.02
C TYR A 86 -19.92 -19.27 21.97
N ALA A 87 -18.85 -20.02 22.25
CA ALA A 87 -17.63 -19.51 22.88
C ALA A 87 -16.39 -20.01 22.13
N SER A 88 -15.41 -19.13 22.00
CA SER A 88 -14.05 -19.46 21.60
C SER A 88 -13.17 -19.42 22.84
N LEU A 89 -12.39 -20.48 23.06
CA LEU A 89 -11.52 -20.63 24.22
C LEU A 89 -10.06 -20.58 23.80
N ASP A 90 -9.17 -20.13 24.69
CA ASP A 90 -7.73 -20.33 24.54
C ASP A 90 -7.29 -21.73 24.97
N ASP A 91 -5.98 -21.98 24.92
CA ASP A 91 -5.36 -23.24 25.33
C ASP A 91 -5.54 -23.58 26.82
N LYS A 92 -5.95 -22.61 27.64
CA LYS A 92 -6.23 -22.75 29.08
C LYS A 92 -7.72 -22.77 29.40
N GLY A 93 -8.58 -22.82 28.38
CA GLY A 93 -10.03 -22.80 28.56
C GLY A 93 -10.60 -21.43 28.98
N ILE A 94 -9.84 -20.35 28.77
CA ILE A 94 -10.31 -18.98 29.00
C ILE A 94 -11.12 -18.52 27.79
N ILE A 95 -12.28 -17.91 28.05
CA ILE A 95 -13.15 -17.39 27.01
C ILE A 95 -12.48 -16.18 26.34
N ILE A 96 -12.07 -16.34 25.08
CA ILE A 96 -11.56 -15.24 24.25
C ILE A 96 -12.73 -14.45 23.64
N ARG A 97 -13.79 -15.16 23.24
CA ARG A 97 -15.01 -14.58 22.64
C ARG A 97 -16.22 -15.40 23.03
N ALA A 98 -17.35 -14.73 23.22
CA ALA A 98 -18.65 -15.34 23.38
C ALA A 98 -19.68 -14.59 22.53
N ASN A 99 -20.70 -15.27 22.02
CA ASN A 99 -21.82 -14.59 21.37
C ASN A 99 -22.84 -14.08 22.40
N GLN A 100 -23.77 -13.24 21.94
CA GLN A 100 -24.81 -12.69 22.81
C GLN A 100 -25.72 -13.79 23.36
N MET A 101 -26.03 -14.82 22.56
CA MET A 101 -26.88 -15.92 23.00
C MET A 101 -26.30 -16.68 24.19
N LEU A 102 -24.99 -16.95 24.22
CA LEU A 102 -24.35 -17.60 25.37
C LEU A 102 -24.48 -16.77 26.65
N ALA A 103 -24.27 -15.45 26.56
CA ALA A 103 -24.45 -14.54 27.69
C ALA A 103 -25.89 -14.57 28.22
N ASN A 104 -26.87 -14.55 27.31
CA ASN A 104 -28.29 -14.66 27.65
C ASN A 104 -28.61 -16.01 28.31
N MET A 105 -28.07 -17.11 27.79
CA MET A 105 -28.26 -18.47 28.35
C MET A 105 -27.66 -18.60 29.77
N LEU A 106 -26.52 -17.96 30.01
CA LEU A 106 -25.85 -17.96 31.31
C LEU A 106 -26.42 -16.91 32.28
N GLY A 107 -27.28 -16.00 31.82
CA GLY A 107 -27.85 -14.94 32.63
C GLY A 107 -26.83 -13.89 33.09
N VAL A 108 -25.79 -13.64 32.28
CA VAL A 108 -24.71 -12.70 32.60
C VAL A 108 -24.51 -11.68 31.49
N GLU A 109 -23.85 -10.57 31.84
CA GLU A 109 -23.45 -9.56 30.87
C GLU A 109 -22.33 -10.07 29.95
N LYS A 110 -22.47 -9.90 28.64
CA LYS A 110 -21.52 -10.44 27.65
C LYS A 110 -20.07 -10.00 27.89
N PHE A 111 -19.86 -8.75 28.28
CA PHE A 111 -18.51 -8.23 28.53
C PHE A 111 -17.83 -8.88 29.75
N THR A 112 -18.59 -9.53 30.64
CA THR A 112 -18.05 -10.22 31.81
C THR A 112 -17.51 -11.62 31.49
N LEU A 113 -17.92 -12.20 30.35
CA LEU A 113 -17.48 -13.53 29.92
C LEU A 113 -16.04 -13.53 29.43
N THR A 114 -15.63 -12.51 28.69
CA THR A 114 -14.29 -12.45 28.09
C THR A 114 -13.21 -12.42 29.18
N GLY A 115 -12.22 -13.29 29.08
CA GLY A 115 -11.14 -13.42 30.06
C GLY A 115 -11.48 -14.29 31.29
N ARG A 116 -12.70 -14.84 31.37
CA ARG A 116 -13.09 -15.80 32.41
C ARG A 116 -12.88 -17.23 31.96
N ALA A 117 -12.63 -18.13 32.92
CA ALA A 117 -12.53 -19.55 32.60
C ALA A 117 -13.93 -20.13 32.35
N ILE A 118 -14.12 -20.88 31.26
CA ILE A 118 -15.44 -21.44 30.92
C ILE A 118 -15.99 -22.36 32.03
N VAL A 119 -15.09 -22.99 32.80
CA VAL A 119 -15.43 -23.86 33.93
C VAL A 119 -16.19 -23.14 35.05
N GLU A 120 -16.06 -21.81 35.17
CA GLU A 120 -16.81 -21.02 36.15
C GLU A 120 -18.32 -21.03 35.88
N TYR A 121 -18.72 -21.32 34.63
CA TYR A 121 -20.10 -21.36 34.17
C TYR A 121 -20.63 -22.80 33.99
N MET A 122 -19.85 -23.80 34.40
CA MET A 122 -20.23 -25.21 34.37
C MET A 122 -20.74 -25.70 35.73
N LEU A 123 -21.60 -26.73 35.70
CA LEU A 123 -22.03 -27.42 36.91
C LEU A 123 -20.82 -28.01 37.66
N PRO A 124 -20.79 -28.00 39.01
CA PRO A 124 -19.66 -28.49 39.78
C PRO A 124 -19.23 -29.93 39.45
N SER A 125 -20.18 -30.79 39.05
CA SER A 125 -19.91 -32.17 38.61
C SER A 125 -18.99 -32.23 37.38
N ASP A 126 -19.11 -31.25 36.49
CA ASP A 126 -18.50 -31.28 35.16
C ASP A 126 -17.15 -30.56 35.14
N GLN A 127 -16.90 -29.68 36.11
CA GLN A 127 -15.65 -28.93 36.23
C GLN A 127 -14.42 -29.83 36.35
N SER A 128 -14.53 -30.93 37.11
CA SER A 128 -13.41 -31.87 37.30
C SER A 128 -13.01 -32.57 35.99
N ILE A 129 -14.01 -32.95 35.19
CA ILE A 129 -13.82 -33.60 33.89
C ILE A 129 -13.17 -32.61 32.92
N PHE A 130 -13.66 -31.37 32.87
CA PHE A 130 -13.12 -30.35 31.98
C PHE A 130 -11.65 -30.03 32.30
N ARG A 131 -11.32 -29.78 33.58
CA ARG A 131 -9.94 -29.48 34.05
C ARG A 131 -8.97 -30.65 33.91
N SER A 132 -9.45 -31.86 33.66
CA SER A 132 -8.58 -33.02 33.38
C SER A 132 -8.18 -33.13 31.91
N ARG A 133 -8.87 -32.39 31.02
CA ARG A 133 -8.68 -32.43 29.57
C ARG A 133 -8.08 -31.15 28.98
N PHE A 134 -8.21 -30.04 29.71
CA PHE A 134 -7.63 -28.72 29.44
C PHE A 134 -6.77 -28.32 30.64
#